data_AF-A0A2W7MZX5-F1
#
_entry.id   AF-A0A2W7MZX5-F1
#
_cell.length_a   1.000
_cell.length_b   1.000
_cell.length_c   1.000
_cell.angle_alpha   90.00
_cell.angle_beta   90.00
_cell.angle_gamma   90.00
#
_symmetry.space_group_name_H-M   'P 1'
#
loop_
_entity.id
_entity.type
_entity.pdbx_description
1 polymer ?
#
loop_
_entity_poly.entity_id
_entity_poly.type
_entity_poly.pdbx_seq_one_letter_code
_entity_poly.pdbx_strand_id
1 'polypeptide(L)' 'MEKIKTKHFQYTGTDDYDTSLDEQINIFVQDEKISPDHLIDVKYSGHSSLGVNTYSALLVYISNE' A
#
# COMPACT_ATOMS: atom_id res chain seq x y z
N MET A 1 20.20 -0.89 11.54
CA MET A 1 19.96 0.58 11.66
C MET A 1 18.57 0.81 11.11
N GLU A 2 17.72 1.61 11.77
CA GLU A 2 16.39 1.90 11.25
C GLU A 2 16.48 2.55 9.87
N LYS A 3 15.75 2.01 8.90
CA LYS A 3 15.68 2.55 7.54
C LYS A 3 14.24 2.86 7.18
N ILE A 4 14.04 3.99 6.53
CA ILE A 4 12.76 4.30 5.90
C ILE A 4 12.68 3.51 4.59
N LYS A 5 11.61 2.73 4.43
CA LYS A 5 11.30 1.98 3.22
C LYS A 5 9.94 2.40 2.67
N THR A 6 9.74 2.12 1.40
CA THR A 6 8.48 2.37 0.71
C THR A 6 8.05 1.13 -0.05
N LYS A 7 6.77 0.78 0.01
CA LYS A 7 6.16 -0.32 -0.77
C LYS A 7 5.02 0.23 -1.61
N HIS A 8 5.08 -0.04 -2.91
CA HIS A 8 4.03 0.34 -3.85
C HIS A 8 3.07 -0.82 -4.07
N PHE A 9 1.78 -0.53 -4.00
CA PHE A 9 0.67 -1.43 -4.28
C PHE A 9 -0.11 -0.90 -5.48
N GLN A 10 -0.60 -1.79 -6.32
CA GLN A 10 -1.41 -1.43 -7.48
C GLN A 10 -2.55 -2.42 -7.63
N TYR A 11 -3.73 -1.89 -7.92
CA TYR A 11 -4.92 -2.65 -8.24
C TYR A 11 -5.52 -2.11 -9.53
N THR A 12 -5.83 -3.02 -10.45
CA THR A 12 -6.54 -2.72 -11.69
C THR A 12 -7.73 -3.66 -11.77
N GLY A 13 -8.95 -3.10 -11.75
CA GLY A 13 -10.17 -3.90 -11.72
C GLY A 13 -11.43 -3.06 -11.79
N THR A 14 -12.56 -3.74 -11.89
CA THR A 14 -13.91 -3.14 -11.92
C THR A 14 -14.58 -3.10 -10.55
N ASP A 15 -13.96 -3.71 -9.54
CA ASP A 15 -14.56 -3.95 -8.21
C ASP A 15 -14.11 -2.89 -7.18
N ASP A 16 -14.49 -3.11 -5.91
CA ASP A 16 -14.27 -2.23 -4.76
C ASP A 16 -12.76 -2.11 -4.42
N TYR A 17 -12.10 -1.20 -5.11
CA TYR A 17 -10.64 -1.01 -5.12
C TYR A 17 -10.07 -0.63 -3.75
N ASP A 18 -10.84 0.08 -2.93
CA ASP A 18 -10.43 0.48 -1.58
C ASP A 18 -10.21 -0.76 -0.70
N THR A 19 -11.13 -1.73 -0.77
CA THR A 19 -11.01 -2.96 0.01
C THR A 19 -9.82 -3.81 -0.44
N SER A 20 -9.59 -3.92 -1.75
CA SER A 20 -8.49 -4.75 -2.27
C SER A 20 -7.12 -4.19 -1.92
N LEU A 21 -6.93 -2.88 -1.96
CA LEU A 21 -5.66 -2.26 -1.59
C LEU A 21 -5.40 -2.39 -0.08
N ASP A 22 -6.44 -2.21 0.74
CA ASP A 22 -6.32 -2.36 2.19
C ASP A 22 -5.95 -3.79 2.60
N GLU A 23 -6.56 -4.81 1.99
CA GLU A 23 -6.20 -6.21 2.21
C GLU A 23 -4.74 -6.49 1.84
N GLN A 24 -4.28 -6.01 0.67
CA GLN A 24 -2.89 -6.19 0.25
C GLN A 24 -1.90 -5.52 1.20
N ILE A 25 -2.20 -4.31 1.67
CA ILE A 25 -1.38 -3.59 2.65
C ILE A 25 -1.34 -4.35 3.96
N ASN A 26 -2.48 -4.81 4.47
CA ASN A 26 -2.57 -5.53 5.74
C ASN A 26 -1.80 -6.86 5.71
N ILE A 27 -1.92 -7.62 4.62
CA ILE A 27 -1.15 -8.86 4.42
C ILE A 27 0.36 -8.55 4.46
N PHE A 28 0.80 -7.53 3.74
CA PHE A 28 2.21 -7.14 3.72
C PHE A 28 2.72 -6.69 5.11
N VAL A 29 1.95 -5.87 5.81
CA VAL A 29 2.29 -5.40 7.17
C VAL A 29 2.40 -6.57 8.15
N GLN A 30 1.51 -7.56 8.03
CA GLN A 30 1.53 -8.76 8.85
C GLN A 30 2.74 -9.65 8.53
N ASP A 31 3.03 -9.89 7.25
CA ASP A 31 4.14 -10.73 6.78
C ASP A 31 5.51 -10.16 7.18
N GLU A 32 5.68 -8.85 7.01
CA GLU A 32 6.91 -8.13 7.38
C GLU A 32 6.98 -7.80 8.89
N LYS A 33 5.94 -8.16 9.67
CA LYS A 33 5.82 -7.88 11.11
C LYS A 33 6.06 -6.39 11.43
N ILE A 34 5.53 -5.51 10.60
CA ILE A 34 5.64 -4.06 10.78
C ILE A 34 4.68 -3.66 11.90
N SER A 35 5.23 -3.11 12.99
CA SER A 35 4.44 -2.63 14.11
C SER A 35 3.69 -1.34 13.72
N PRO A 36 2.49 -1.06 14.27
CA PRO A 36 1.73 0.15 13.93
C PRO A 36 2.49 1.47 14.16
N ASP A 37 3.38 1.52 15.14
CA ASP A 37 4.29 2.63 15.43
C ASP A 37 5.40 2.83 14.40
N HIS A 38 5.66 1.84 13.54
CA HIS A 38 6.59 1.93 12.41
C HIS A 38 5.89 2.28 11.09
N LEU A 39 4.56 2.45 11.08
CA LEU A 39 3.83 2.97 9.93
C LEU A 39 3.91 4.49 9.93
N ILE A 40 4.44 5.06 8.85
CA ILE A 40 4.60 6.52 8.72
C ILE A 40 3.40 7.12 8.00
N ASP A 41 3.08 6.59 6.82
CA ASP A 41 2.03 7.14 5.96
C ASP A 41 1.55 6.11 4.92
N VAL A 42 0.32 6.28 4.45
CA VAL A 42 -0.25 5.53 3.32
C VAL A 42 -0.89 6.52 2.35
N LYS A 43 -0.35 6.59 1.13
CA LYS A 43 -0.83 7.51 0.09
C LYS A 43 -1.58 6.77 -1.00
N TYR A 44 -2.87 6.99 -1.09
CA TYR A 44 -3.71 6.45 -2.16
C TYR A 44 -3.70 7.39 -3.37
N SER A 45 -3.75 6.81 -4.57
CA SER A 45 -3.89 7.52 -5.83
C SER A 45 -4.76 6.71 -6.79
N GLY A 46 -5.59 7.41 -7.56
CA GLY A 46 -6.41 6.82 -8.61
C GLY A 46 -6.13 7.50 -9.94
N HIS A 47 -5.93 6.70 -10.98
CA HIS A 47 -5.80 7.19 -12.35
C HIS A 47 -6.79 6.47 -13.25
N SER A 48 -7.60 7.24 -13.97
CA SER A 48 -8.50 6.70 -15.00
C SER A 48 -7.95 7.07 -16.37
N SER A 49 -7.69 6.06 -17.20
CA SER A 49 -7.25 6.26 -18.59
C SER A 49 -8.01 5.32 -19.51
N LEU A 50 -8.58 5.86 -20.58
CA LEU A 50 -9.30 5.11 -21.61
C LEU A 50 -10.40 4.17 -21.06
N GLY A 51 -11.05 4.56 -19.96
CA GLY A 51 -12.11 3.77 -19.31
C GLY A 51 -11.63 2.67 -18.37
N VAL A 52 -10.31 2.53 -18.17
CA VAL A 52 -9.72 1.64 -17.16
C VAL A 52 -9.33 2.48 -15.94
N ASN A 53 -9.80 2.06 -14.77
CA ASN A 53 -9.39 2.65 -13.50
C ASN A 53 -8.23 1.83 -12.92
N THR A 54 -7.14 2.52 -12.63
CA THR A 54 -6.00 1.97 -11.89
C THR A 54 -5.90 2.71 -10.57
N TYR A 55 -5.89 1.95 -9.49
CA TYR A 55 -5.71 2.46 -8.14
C TYR A 55 -4.35 2.00 -7.62
N SER A 56 -3.68 2.87 -6.88
CA SER A 56 -2.42 2.55 -6.25
C SER A 56 -2.35 3.10 -4.84
N ALA A 57 -1.50 2.47 -4.03
CA ALA A 57 -1.17 2.93 -2.71
C ALA A 57 0.34 2.88 -2.49
N LEU A 58 0.89 3.91 -1.85
CA LEU A 58 2.28 3.96 -1.43
C LEU A 58 2.34 3.91 0.10
N LEU A 59 2.83 2.80 0.63
CA LEU A 59 3.10 2.61 2.05
C LEU A 59 4.51 3.13 2.38
N VAL A 60 4.62 3.98 3.38
CA VAL A 60 5.89 4.48 3.94
C VAL A 60 6.04 3.93 5.36
N TYR A 61 7.15 3.25 5.65
CA TYR A 61 7.34 2.57 6.94
C TYR A 61 8.81 2.49 7.36
N ILE A 62 9.05 2.26 8.65
CA ILE A 62 10.38 2.02 9.22
C ILE A 62 10.65 0.52 9.25
N SER A 63 11.81 0.11 8.74
CA SER A 63 12.29 -1.28 8.70
C SER A 63 13.58 -1.41 9.50
N ASN A 64 13.60 -2.45 10.34
CA ASN A 64 14.80 -2.87 11.07
C ASN A 64 15.56 -3.89 10.23
N GLU A 65 16.33 -3.42 9.25
CA GLU A 65 17.41 -4.23 8.65
C GLU A 65 18.68 -4.20 9.50
#